data_AF-A0AAV8Y2G4-F1
#
_entry.id   AF-A0AAV8Y2G4-F1
#
_cell.length_a   1.000
_cell.length_b   1.000
_cell.length_c   1.000
_cell.angle_alpha   90.00
_cell.angle_beta   90.00
_cell.angle_gamma   90.00
#
_symmetry.space_group_name_H-M   'P 1'
#
loop_
_entity.id
_entity.type
_entity.pdbx_description
1 polymer ?
#
loop_
_entity_poly.entity_id
_entity_poly.type
_entity_poly.pdbx_seq_one_letter_code
_entity_poly.pdbx_strand_id
1 'polypeptide(L)'
;MSLAECSLSELEACNSHGNGLCIELPNLRLIATRLKQVQWLREVESYKNKTDVMGLDAIKNLIQDGILLSPHPEMEEELSKLQSILQTSEEWEEQAAEVLKSEDNNVLIQVDKLLKEASKISCFLPTEGHLFESMKKARDWLRLLEEMNSAEYYPYFSAMEELIKKGRGLSLHLVEVDRMNDYLILATGWKEKTSRAFLRKNSSCTLMEALSPRVTMPNLVKNNKKSKSTDEDLNIIALTNAMDPAAVVAVFKDAEDTEMSMLKKLRVTNMAKNLDPNDGHNFCVCGRGLFGVMMQCELCKDWFHSTCTQLPKVATTKYKGNFTNVALHLGFKDCKFLCPNCQRTKRPRLDVILGLLMSLQKLYVRVPEGEALQCLTERAMNWQDRARQLLQHPELEKAKNKLSLFSQKYNEAAARQRTEKIISTELKRASKNPELHQRVQEIAPYSGVTEEGVTCDSGINDSDDASRESRDSDDRMGEHAYSLHLPKVGDGEDYILDINSDVRLQLEELLTEGDLLEVYLDETFALWKLMQASRDPEREAILIDFDSTASDSDDEDDETCAANGCQKPTGQNVDWVQCDGGCEQWFHMACVGLSAEDINEDEDYICITCSRTTTYENLDSRSSSPRSPDSTQPSTSKDIS
;
A
#
# COMPACT_ATOMS: atom_id res chain seq x y z
N MET A 1 -50.97 -17.24 -77.85
CA MET A 1 -50.83 -15.77 -77.92
C MET A 1 -49.93 -15.39 -76.79
N SER A 2 -48.83 -14.69 -77.08
CA SER A 2 -47.92 -14.31 -76.02
C SER A 2 -48.60 -13.34 -75.06
N LEU A 3 -48.35 -13.47 -73.75
CA LEU A 3 -48.86 -12.52 -72.76
C LEU A 3 -48.24 -11.12 -72.96
N ALA A 4 -47.00 -11.06 -73.48
CA ALA A 4 -46.30 -9.82 -73.79
C ALA A 4 -46.95 -9.00 -74.93
N GLU A 5 -47.63 -9.68 -75.87
CA GLU A 5 -48.30 -9.06 -77.03
C GLU A 5 -49.69 -8.51 -76.70
N CYS A 6 -50.24 -8.84 -75.53
CA CYS A 6 -51.56 -8.40 -75.11
C CYS A 6 -51.51 -6.97 -74.53
N SER A 7 -52.33 -6.08 -75.09
CA SER A 7 -52.52 -4.74 -74.54
C SER A 7 -53.35 -4.80 -73.25
N LEU A 8 -52.73 -4.38 -72.14
CA LEU A 8 -53.40 -4.27 -70.84
C LEU A 8 -54.66 -3.40 -70.93
N SER A 9 -54.55 -2.24 -71.60
CA SER A 9 -55.64 -1.28 -71.76
C SER A 9 -56.82 -1.84 -72.57
N GLU A 10 -56.55 -2.66 -73.59
CA GLU A 10 -57.60 -3.30 -74.40
C GLU A 10 -58.30 -4.41 -73.62
N LEU A 11 -57.55 -5.20 -72.83
CA LEU A 11 -58.12 -6.23 -71.96
C LEU A 11 -58.96 -5.62 -70.84
N GLU A 12 -58.52 -4.52 -70.23
CA GLU A 12 -59.28 -3.78 -69.21
C GLU A 12 -60.57 -3.19 -69.77
N ALA A 13 -60.48 -2.54 -70.95
CA ALA A 13 -61.64 -1.98 -71.63
C ALA A 13 -62.65 -3.07 -72.03
N CYS A 14 -62.17 -4.19 -72.56
CA CYS A 14 -63.01 -5.33 -72.96
C CYS A 14 -63.67 -6.00 -71.75
N ASN A 15 -62.92 -6.20 -70.65
CA ASN A 15 -63.45 -6.77 -69.42
C ASN A 15 -64.48 -5.84 -68.74
N SER A 16 -64.21 -4.53 -68.71
CA SER A 16 -65.13 -3.53 -68.16
C SER A 16 -66.42 -3.44 -68.97
N HIS A 17 -66.31 -3.36 -70.30
CA HIS A 17 -67.46 -3.34 -71.19
C HIS A 17 -68.27 -4.64 -71.09
N GLY A 18 -67.60 -5.80 -71.00
CA GLY A 18 -68.24 -7.10 -70.83
C GLY A 18 -68.98 -7.25 -69.50
N ASN A 19 -68.43 -6.75 -68.40
CA ASN A 19 -69.12 -6.75 -67.09
C ASN A 19 -70.31 -5.77 -67.03
N GLY A 20 -70.31 -4.73 -67.87
CA GLY A 20 -71.44 -3.80 -68.01
C GLY A 20 -72.62 -4.37 -68.80
N LEU A 21 -72.44 -5.52 -69.46
CA LEU A 21 -73.51 -6.22 -70.15
C LEU A 21 -74.23 -7.16 -69.17
N CYS A 22 -75.55 -7.00 -69.02
CA CYS A 22 -76.38 -7.85 -68.15
C CYS A 22 -76.65 -9.25 -68.74
N ILE A 23 -75.66 -9.86 -69.40
CA ILE A 23 -75.73 -11.19 -70.02
C ILE A 23 -74.48 -12.01 -69.65
N GLU A 24 -74.64 -13.32 -69.42
CA GLU A 24 -73.50 -14.19 -69.14
C GLU A 24 -72.68 -14.42 -70.42
N LEU A 25 -71.43 -13.97 -70.40
CA LEU A 25 -70.47 -14.16 -71.48
C LEU A 25 -69.43 -15.22 -71.08
N PRO A 26 -69.47 -16.44 -71.65
CA PRO A 26 -68.54 -17.52 -71.27
C PRO A 26 -67.06 -17.14 -71.41
N ASN A 27 -66.74 -16.35 -72.44
CA ASN A 27 -65.38 -15.90 -72.74
C ASN A 27 -64.90 -14.76 -71.83
N LEU A 28 -65.79 -14.09 -71.09
CA LEU A 28 -65.42 -13.01 -70.17
C LEU A 28 -64.57 -13.52 -69.01
N ARG A 29 -64.80 -14.77 -68.55
CA ARG A 29 -63.95 -15.44 -67.54
C ARG A 29 -62.53 -15.67 -68.03
N LEU A 30 -62.35 -16.00 -69.32
CA LEU A 30 -61.04 -16.17 -69.94
C LEU A 30 -60.32 -14.81 -70.08
N ILE A 31 -61.05 -13.75 -70.46
CA ILE A 31 -60.51 -12.38 -70.53
C ILE A 31 -60.10 -11.89 -69.13
N ALA A 32 -60.91 -12.12 -68.10
CA ALA A 32 -60.59 -11.77 -66.72
C ALA A 32 -59.36 -12.52 -66.18
N THR A 33 -59.21 -13.81 -66.54
CA THR A 33 -58.02 -14.60 -66.19
C THR A 33 -56.78 -14.07 -66.90
N ARG A 34 -56.91 -13.76 -68.20
CA ARG A 34 -55.82 -13.22 -69.02
C ARG A 34 -55.41 -11.82 -68.56
N LEU A 35 -56.37 -10.99 -68.16
CA LEU A 35 -56.12 -9.66 -67.59
C LEU A 35 -55.23 -9.76 -66.34
N LYS A 36 -55.55 -10.65 -65.40
CA LYS A 36 -54.74 -10.84 -64.18
C LYS A 36 -53.32 -11.34 -64.48
N GLN A 37 -53.17 -12.26 -65.45
CA GLN A 37 -51.84 -12.74 -65.88
C GLN A 37 -50.99 -11.61 -66.48
N VAL A 38 -51.57 -10.78 -67.35
CA VAL A 38 -50.86 -9.64 -67.94
C VAL A 38 -50.57 -8.57 -66.88
N GLN A 39 -51.50 -8.31 -65.95
CA GLN A 39 -51.29 -7.39 -64.82
C GLN A 39 -50.10 -7.81 -63.97
N TRP A 40 -50.04 -9.07 -63.54
CA TRP A 40 -48.90 -9.59 -62.77
C TRP A 40 -47.57 -9.49 -63.54
N LEU A 41 -47.54 -9.83 -64.84
CA LEU A 41 -46.32 -9.68 -65.64
C LEU A 41 -45.88 -8.21 -65.74
N ARG A 42 -46.83 -7.27 -65.88
CA ARG A 42 -46.54 -5.83 -65.86
C ARG A 42 -46.08 -5.36 -64.49
N GLU A 43 -46.55 -5.95 -63.40
CA GLU A 43 -46.07 -5.67 -62.05
C GLU A 43 -44.64 -6.17 -61.87
N VAL A 44 -44.33 -7.42 -62.24
CA VAL A 44 -42.96 -7.97 -62.21
C VAL A 44 -42.02 -7.14 -63.09
N GLU A 45 -42.44 -6.78 -64.31
CA GLU A 45 -41.67 -5.94 -65.22
C GLU A 45 -41.52 -4.49 -64.70
N SER A 46 -42.56 -3.94 -64.07
CA SER A 46 -42.50 -2.64 -63.39
C SER A 46 -41.53 -2.67 -62.21
N TYR A 47 -41.46 -3.76 -61.43
CA TYR A 47 -40.49 -3.90 -60.34
C TYR A 47 -39.05 -4.02 -60.85
N LYS A 48 -38.84 -4.78 -61.94
CA LYS A 48 -37.54 -4.83 -62.63
C LYS A 48 -37.11 -3.46 -63.19
N ASN A 49 -38.06 -2.63 -63.61
CA ASN A 49 -37.79 -1.36 -64.29
C ASN A 49 -37.82 -0.12 -63.37
N LYS A 50 -38.47 -0.17 -62.19
CA LYS A 50 -38.64 0.99 -61.28
C LYS A 50 -37.77 0.96 -60.02
N THR A 51 -37.12 -0.15 -59.69
CA THR A 51 -36.21 -0.25 -58.54
C THR A 51 -34.90 -0.88 -58.98
N ASP A 52 -33.77 -0.24 -58.68
CA ASP A 52 -32.44 -0.86 -58.87
C ASP A 52 -32.30 -2.14 -58.04
N VAL A 53 -33.11 -2.33 -56.98
CA VAL A 53 -33.06 -3.52 -56.14
C VAL A 53 -34.43 -3.85 -55.49
N MET A 54 -34.95 -5.07 -55.72
CA MET A 54 -36.20 -5.57 -55.11
C MET A 54 -35.97 -6.12 -53.70
N GLY A 55 -36.78 -5.74 -52.71
CA GLY A 55 -36.71 -6.34 -51.36
C GLY A 55 -37.20 -7.78 -51.31
N LEU A 56 -36.65 -8.58 -50.39
CA LEU A 56 -37.05 -9.99 -50.16
C LEU A 56 -38.57 -10.17 -49.99
N ASP A 57 -39.22 -9.31 -49.19
CA ASP A 57 -40.67 -9.38 -48.98
C ASP A 57 -41.47 -9.06 -50.25
N ALA A 58 -40.97 -8.16 -51.10
CA ALA A 58 -41.61 -7.86 -52.38
C ALA A 58 -41.54 -9.04 -53.35
N ILE A 59 -40.41 -9.76 -53.38
CA ILE A 59 -40.25 -10.99 -54.18
C ILE A 59 -41.19 -12.09 -53.65
N LYS A 60 -41.27 -12.27 -52.32
CA LYS A 60 -42.18 -13.23 -51.68
C LYS A 60 -43.64 -12.97 -52.06
N ASN A 61 -44.08 -11.71 -52.01
CA ASN A 61 -45.43 -11.32 -52.38
C ASN A 61 -45.71 -11.58 -53.87
N LEU A 62 -44.80 -11.22 -54.78
CA LEU A 62 -44.96 -11.48 -56.22
C LEU A 62 -45.03 -12.97 -56.55
N ILE A 63 -44.24 -13.81 -55.85
CA ILE A 63 -44.31 -15.26 -56.01
C ILE A 63 -45.68 -15.78 -55.52
N GLN A 64 -46.14 -15.31 -54.35
CA GLN A 64 -47.44 -15.72 -53.80
C GLN A 64 -48.60 -15.34 -54.73
N ASP A 65 -48.61 -14.11 -55.24
CA ASP A 65 -49.62 -13.63 -56.19
C ASP A 65 -49.58 -14.42 -57.51
N GLY A 66 -48.39 -14.73 -58.01
CA GLY A 66 -48.24 -15.51 -59.25
C GLY A 66 -48.70 -16.97 -59.13
N ILE A 67 -48.53 -17.61 -57.97
CA ILE A 67 -49.00 -18.98 -57.70
C ILE A 67 -50.54 -19.06 -57.66
N LEU A 68 -51.22 -17.98 -57.24
CA LEU A 68 -52.68 -17.91 -57.20
C LEU A 68 -53.33 -17.74 -58.58
N LEU A 69 -52.54 -17.44 -59.62
CA LEU A 69 -53.01 -17.23 -60.99
C LEU A 69 -53.03 -18.54 -61.79
N SER A 70 -53.87 -18.60 -62.82
CA SER A 70 -53.93 -19.78 -63.70
C SER A 70 -52.59 -19.99 -64.45
N PRO A 71 -52.13 -21.25 -64.62
CA PRO A 71 -50.80 -21.55 -65.16
C PRO A 71 -50.65 -21.12 -66.63
N HIS A 72 -49.47 -20.60 -66.96
CA HIS A 72 -49.08 -20.21 -68.31
C HIS A 72 -47.55 -20.26 -68.46
N PRO A 73 -47.00 -20.71 -69.61
CA PRO A 73 -45.55 -20.91 -69.77
C PRO A 73 -44.69 -19.66 -69.45
N GLU A 74 -45.08 -18.48 -69.93
CA GLU A 74 -44.36 -17.21 -69.65
C GLU A 74 -44.42 -16.81 -68.16
N MET A 75 -45.50 -17.17 -67.45
CA MET A 75 -45.63 -16.90 -66.01
C MET A 75 -44.75 -17.86 -65.21
N GLU A 76 -44.73 -19.14 -65.61
CA GLU A 76 -43.93 -20.19 -64.96
C GLU A 76 -42.43 -19.91 -65.10
N GLU A 77 -41.99 -19.40 -66.26
CA GLU A 77 -40.60 -18.97 -66.48
C GLU A 77 -40.20 -17.83 -65.54
N GLU A 78 -41.03 -16.79 -65.42
CA GLU A 78 -40.78 -15.66 -64.53
C GLU A 78 -40.88 -16.02 -63.05
N LEU A 79 -41.84 -16.88 -62.67
CA LEU A 79 -41.93 -17.44 -61.33
C LEU A 79 -40.68 -18.23 -60.96
N SER A 80 -40.16 -19.06 -61.87
CA SER A 80 -38.94 -19.83 -61.64
C SER A 80 -37.72 -18.91 -61.43
N LYS A 81 -37.61 -17.82 -62.20
CA LYS A 81 -36.57 -16.79 -62.00
C LYS A 81 -36.69 -16.10 -60.65
N LEU A 82 -37.89 -15.67 -60.27
CA LEU A 82 -38.14 -15.03 -58.96
C LEU A 82 -37.85 -15.98 -57.79
N GLN A 83 -38.26 -17.25 -57.89
CA GLN A 83 -37.95 -18.29 -56.90
C GLN A 83 -36.44 -18.52 -56.78
N SER A 84 -35.71 -18.55 -57.89
CA SER A 84 -34.25 -18.68 -57.88
C SER A 84 -33.58 -17.50 -57.17
N ILE A 85 -34.01 -16.26 -57.43
CA ILE A 85 -33.48 -15.06 -56.76
C ILE A 85 -33.77 -15.13 -55.25
N LEU A 86 -35.01 -15.48 -54.87
CA LEU A 86 -35.41 -15.61 -53.47
C LEU A 86 -34.56 -16.65 -52.74
N GLN A 87 -34.38 -17.83 -53.33
CA GLN A 87 -33.57 -18.89 -52.73
C GLN A 87 -32.12 -18.43 -52.52
N THR A 88 -31.47 -17.90 -53.56
CA THR A 88 -30.07 -17.44 -53.45
C THR A 88 -29.88 -16.31 -52.44
N SER A 89 -30.89 -15.47 -52.24
CA SER A 89 -30.82 -14.35 -51.30
C SER A 89 -31.09 -14.78 -49.86
N GLU A 90 -32.02 -15.71 -49.63
CA GLU A 90 -32.24 -16.31 -48.30
C GLU A 90 -31.01 -17.13 -47.86
N GLU A 91 -30.43 -17.93 -48.75
CA GLU A 91 -29.19 -18.67 -48.49
C GLU A 91 -28.02 -17.73 -48.16
N TRP A 92 -27.91 -16.61 -48.89
CA TRP A 92 -26.89 -15.61 -48.63
C TRP A 92 -27.10 -14.90 -47.28
N GLU A 93 -28.34 -14.52 -46.95
CA GLU A 93 -28.66 -13.87 -45.66
C GLU A 93 -28.38 -14.79 -44.47
N GLU A 94 -28.66 -16.09 -44.61
CA GLU A 94 -28.31 -17.10 -43.59
C GLU A 94 -26.79 -17.20 -43.41
N GLN A 95 -26.03 -17.32 -44.51
CA GLN A 95 -24.56 -17.35 -44.46
C GLN A 95 -23.97 -16.05 -43.88
N ALA A 96 -24.51 -14.89 -44.25
CA ALA A 96 -24.12 -13.60 -43.72
C ALA A 96 -24.33 -13.51 -42.21
N ALA A 97 -25.47 -13.99 -41.72
CA ALA A 97 -25.79 -14.03 -40.29
C ALA A 97 -24.92 -15.03 -39.51
N GLU A 98 -24.52 -16.14 -40.12
CA GLU A 98 -23.61 -17.12 -39.53
C GLU A 98 -22.19 -16.57 -39.41
N VAL A 99 -21.66 -15.95 -40.47
CA VAL A 99 -20.30 -15.37 -40.47
C VAL A 99 -20.15 -14.26 -39.43
N LEU A 100 -21.21 -13.46 -39.18
CA LEU A 100 -21.21 -12.45 -38.13
C LEU A 100 -21.11 -13.03 -36.70
N LYS A 101 -21.41 -14.32 -36.52
CA LYS A 101 -21.30 -15.03 -35.23
C LYS A 101 -20.07 -15.94 -35.17
N SER A 102 -19.37 -16.11 -36.28
CA SER A 102 -18.20 -16.97 -36.35
C SER A 102 -17.00 -16.34 -35.64
N GLU A 103 -16.23 -17.17 -34.95
CA GLU A 103 -14.96 -16.84 -34.32
C GLU A 103 -13.76 -17.37 -35.15
N ASP A 104 -14.00 -17.74 -36.42
CA ASP A 104 -12.96 -18.32 -37.26
C ASP A 104 -11.87 -17.30 -37.64
N ASN A 105 -10.62 -17.78 -37.73
CA ASN A 105 -9.49 -16.96 -38.20
C ASN A 105 -9.66 -16.39 -39.63
N ASN A 106 -10.54 -16.99 -40.43
CA ASN A 106 -10.76 -16.63 -41.82
C ASN A 106 -12.02 -15.77 -42.03
N VAL A 107 -12.64 -15.24 -40.97
CA VAL A 107 -13.88 -14.44 -41.03
C VAL A 107 -13.77 -13.32 -42.06
N LEU A 108 -12.65 -12.58 -42.14
CA LEU A 108 -12.49 -11.50 -43.11
C LEU A 108 -12.49 -11.98 -44.57
N ILE A 109 -11.94 -13.17 -44.84
CA ILE A 109 -11.94 -13.77 -46.18
C ILE A 109 -13.36 -14.22 -46.54
N GLN A 110 -14.08 -14.81 -45.57
CA GLN A 110 -15.48 -15.22 -45.75
C GLN A 110 -16.37 -14.01 -46.04
N VAL A 111 -16.23 -12.91 -45.29
CA VAL A 111 -16.97 -11.67 -45.52
C VAL A 111 -16.64 -11.05 -46.89
N ASP A 112 -15.37 -11.00 -47.29
CA ASP A 112 -14.98 -10.47 -48.62
C ASP A 112 -15.58 -11.31 -49.77
N LYS A 113 -15.67 -12.63 -49.58
CA LYS A 113 -16.35 -13.54 -50.52
C LYS A 113 -17.85 -13.27 -50.58
N LEU A 114 -18.52 -13.16 -49.43
CA LEU A 114 -19.95 -12.88 -49.36
C LEU A 114 -20.30 -11.51 -49.97
N LEU A 115 -19.49 -10.47 -49.75
CA LEU A 115 -19.70 -9.16 -50.39
C LEU A 115 -19.54 -9.22 -51.91
N LYS A 116 -18.62 -10.05 -52.44
CA LYS A 116 -18.50 -10.29 -53.89
C LYS A 116 -19.70 -11.06 -54.44
N GLU A 117 -20.26 -12.00 -53.68
CA GLU A 117 -21.45 -12.75 -54.05
C GLU A 117 -22.70 -11.85 -54.02
N ALA A 118 -22.85 -10.99 -53.00
CA ALA A 118 -23.94 -10.02 -52.88
C ALA A 118 -24.06 -9.11 -54.11
N SER A 119 -22.93 -8.65 -54.65
CA SER A 119 -22.91 -7.79 -55.85
C SER A 119 -23.50 -8.43 -57.12
N LYS A 120 -23.69 -9.76 -57.12
CA LYS A 120 -24.28 -10.54 -58.22
C LYS A 120 -25.76 -10.83 -58.03
N ILE A 121 -26.31 -10.62 -56.83
CA ILE A 121 -27.69 -10.91 -56.49
C ILE A 121 -28.54 -9.68 -56.83
N SER A 122 -29.56 -9.85 -57.68
CA SER A 122 -30.47 -8.76 -58.09
C SER A 122 -31.61 -8.55 -57.09
N CYS A 123 -31.30 -8.46 -55.79
CA CYS A 123 -32.27 -8.17 -54.74
C CYS A 123 -31.61 -7.44 -53.56
N PHE A 124 -32.41 -6.73 -52.77
CA PHE A 124 -31.92 -5.92 -51.66
C PHE A 124 -31.67 -6.83 -50.47
N LEU A 125 -30.44 -6.81 -50.00
CA LEU A 125 -29.92 -7.63 -48.92
C LEU A 125 -29.70 -6.74 -47.69
N PRO A 126 -30.59 -6.75 -46.68
CA PRO A 126 -30.44 -5.92 -45.49
C PRO A 126 -29.09 -6.08 -44.78
N THR A 127 -28.52 -7.30 -44.77
CA THR A 127 -27.27 -7.58 -44.05
C THR A 127 -26.03 -7.14 -44.83
N GLU A 128 -26.13 -6.89 -46.14
CA GLU A 128 -25.02 -6.44 -46.99
C GLU A 128 -24.39 -5.14 -46.47
N GLY A 129 -25.22 -4.14 -46.16
CA GLY A 129 -24.75 -2.86 -45.64
C GLY A 129 -24.02 -3.00 -44.30
N HIS A 130 -24.56 -3.83 -43.40
CA HIS A 130 -23.95 -4.10 -42.10
C HIS A 130 -22.63 -4.87 -42.23
N LEU A 131 -22.55 -5.87 -43.11
CA LEU A 131 -21.32 -6.61 -43.40
C LEU A 131 -20.26 -5.69 -44.00
N PHE A 132 -20.63 -4.82 -44.94
CA PHE A 132 -19.70 -3.86 -45.55
C PHE A 132 -19.13 -2.90 -44.51
N GLU A 133 -19.99 -2.32 -43.65
CA GLU A 133 -19.54 -1.41 -42.59
C GLU A 133 -18.68 -2.13 -41.55
N SER A 134 -19.07 -3.35 -41.15
CA SER A 134 -18.31 -4.17 -40.20
C SER A 134 -16.94 -4.54 -40.74
N MET A 135 -16.86 -4.90 -42.03
CA MET A 135 -15.60 -5.20 -42.70
C MET A 135 -14.71 -3.97 -42.80
N LYS A 136 -15.28 -2.80 -43.12
CA LYS A 136 -14.54 -1.53 -43.14
C LYS A 136 -13.92 -1.22 -41.77
N LYS A 137 -14.72 -1.30 -40.69
CA LYS A 137 -14.23 -1.08 -39.32
C LYS A 137 -13.12 -2.07 -38.93
N ALA A 138 -13.25 -3.33 -39.33
CA ALA A 138 -12.22 -4.34 -39.08
C ALA A 138 -10.91 -4.04 -39.84
N ARG A 139 -10.99 -3.63 -41.11
CA ARG A 139 -9.80 -3.20 -41.89
C ARG A 139 -9.15 -1.95 -41.33
N ASP A 140 -9.96 -0.96 -40.92
CA ASP A 140 -9.46 0.27 -40.29
C ASP A 140 -8.73 -0.06 -38.97
N TRP A 141 -9.27 -0.99 -38.17
CA TRP A 141 -8.62 -1.46 -36.96
C TRP A 141 -7.30 -2.20 -37.24
N LEU A 142 -7.26 -3.08 -38.25
CA LEU A 142 -6.03 -3.76 -38.66
C LEU A 142 -4.94 -2.79 -39.13
N ARG A 143 -5.33 -1.72 -39.85
CA ARG A 143 -4.40 -0.65 -40.21
C ARG A 143 -3.82 0.03 -38.97
N LEU A 144 -4.64 0.36 -37.97
CA LEU A 144 -4.15 0.95 -36.72
C LEU A 144 -3.18 0.01 -35.99
N LEU A 145 -3.44 -1.31 -36.03
CA LEU A 145 -2.53 -2.31 -35.48
C LEU A 145 -1.20 -2.37 -36.25
N GLU A 146 -1.22 -2.31 -37.58
CA GLU A 146 -0.02 -2.27 -38.41
C GLU A 146 0.81 -1.01 -38.14
N GLU A 147 0.16 0.17 -38.08
CA GLU A 147 0.81 1.43 -37.74
C GLU A 147 1.51 1.34 -36.37
N MET A 148 0.82 0.79 -35.36
CA MET A 148 1.38 0.59 -34.04
C MET A 148 2.54 -0.41 -34.00
N ASN A 149 2.47 -1.50 -34.78
CA ASN A 149 3.56 -2.48 -34.88
C ASN A 149 4.76 -1.99 -35.70
N SER A 150 4.55 -1.00 -36.58
CA SER A 150 5.61 -0.39 -37.39
C SER A 150 6.44 0.65 -36.63
N ALA A 151 5.99 1.04 -35.42
CA ALA A 151 6.71 1.98 -34.58
C ALA A 151 8.08 1.40 -34.15
N GLU A 152 9.06 2.28 -33.97
CA GLU A 152 10.42 1.92 -33.52
C GLU A 152 10.43 1.24 -32.14
N TYR A 153 9.47 1.60 -31.29
CA TYR A 153 9.32 1.08 -29.93
C TYR A 153 7.98 0.39 -29.75
N TYR A 154 7.94 -0.62 -28.87
CA TYR A 154 6.69 -1.24 -28.45
C TYR A 154 5.71 -0.21 -27.89
N PRO A 155 4.39 -0.36 -28.14
CA PRO A 155 3.39 0.58 -27.66
C PRO A 155 3.28 0.53 -26.13
N TYR A 156 2.83 1.64 -25.55
CA TYR A 156 2.51 1.70 -24.13
C TYR A 156 1.24 0.91 -23.80
N PHE A 157 1.19 0.39 -22.57
CA PHE A 157 0.08 -0.39 -22.02
C PHE A 157 -1.29 0.26 -22.26
N SER A 158 -1.41 1.57 -22.00
CA SER A 158 -2.66 2.32 -22.17
C SER A 158 -3.11 2.42 -23.63
N ALA A 159 -2.16 2.64 -24.56
CA ALA A 159 -2.45 2.70 -26.00
C ALA A 159 -2.91 1.33 -26.53
N MET A 160 -2.24 0.25 -26.10
CA MET A 160 -2.62 -1.12 -26.41
C MET A 160 -4.02 -1.46 -25.88
N GLU A 161 -4.32 -1.07 -24.63
CA GLU A 161 -5.64 -1.26 -24.00
C GLU A 161 -6.74 -0.52 -24.75
N GLU A 162 -6.49 0.72 -25.19
CA GLU A 162 -7.44 1.48 -25.99
C GLU A 162 -7.69 0.81 -27.35
N LEU A 163 -6.65 0.28 -28.02
CA LEU A 163 -6.83 -0.40 -29.30
C LEU A 163 -7.60 -1.71 -29.14
N ILE A 164 -7.32 -2.50 -28.10
CA ILE A 164 -8.10 -3.72 -27.79
C ILE A 164 -9.56 -3.36 -27.49
N LYS A 165 -9.81 -2.30 -26.74
CA LYS A 165 -11.17 -1.83 -26.45
C LYS A 165 -11.94 -1.50 -27.74
N LYS A 166 -11.28 -0.85 -28.71
CA LYS A 166 -11.85 -0.61 -30.05
C LYS A 166 -12.10 -1.93 -30.81
N GLY A 167 -11.17 -2.88 -30.72
CA GLY A 167 -11.27 -4.19 -31.36
C GLY A 167 -12.40 -5.05 -30.83
N ARG A 168 -12.60 -5.09 -29.50
CA ARG A 168 -13.73 -5.80 -28.86
C ARG A 168 -15.10 -5.21 -29.19
N GLY A 169 -15.15 -3.96 -29.67
CA GLY A 169 -16.37 -3.30 -30.13
C GLY A 169 -16.75 -3.61 -31.58
N LEU A 170 -15.97 -4.43 -32.29
CA LEU A 170 -16.25 -4.81 -33.67
C LEU A 170 -17.32 -5.92 -33.74
N SER A 171 -18.13 -5.89 -34.79
CA SER A 171 -19.11 -6.95 -35.08
C SER A 171 -18.46 -8.24 -35.57
N LEU A 172 -17.23 -8.17 -36.11
CA LEU A 172 -16.46 -9.31 -36.58
C LEU A 172 -15.39 -9.64 -35.56
N HIS A 173 -15.30 -10.91 -35.19
CA HIS A 173 -14.24 -11.39 -34.32
C HIS A 173 -12.89 -11.36 -35.04
N LEU A 174 -11.88 -10.73 -34.42
CA LEU A 174 -10.51 -10.64 -34.94
C LEU A 174 -9.56 -11.30 -33.95
N VAL A 175 -8.88 -12.36 -34.38
CA VAL A 175 -7.94 -13.16 -33.57
C VAL A 175 -6.77 -12.30 -33.07
N GLU A 176 -6.39 -11.27 -33.83
CA GLU A 176 -5.36 -10.32 -33.44
C GLU A 176 -5.73 -9.58 -32.14
N VAL A 177 -7.02 -9.34 -31.88
CA VAL A 177 -7.49 -8.69 -30.64
C VAL A 177 -7.19 -9.57 -29.43
N ASP A 178 -7.42 -10.89 -29.54
CA ASP A 178 -7.13 -11.84 -28.47
C ASP A 178 -5.63 -11.97 -28.25
N ARG A 179 -4.85 -12.07 -29.34
CA ARG A 179 -3.39 -12.11 -29.25
C ARG A 179 -2.81 -10.87 -28.55
N MET A 180 -3.35 -9.68 -28.85
CA MET A 180 -2.94 -8.46 -28.15
C MET A 180 -3.37 -8.47 -26.68
N ASN A 181 -4.55 -9.01 -26.40
CA ASN A 181 -5.04 -9.16 -25.03
C ASN A 181 -4.13 -10.09 -24.20
N ASP A 182 -3.59 -11.15 -24.79
CA ASP A 182 -2.60 -12.01 -24.12
C ASP A 182 -1.35 -11.23 -23.68
N TYR A 183 -0.88 -10.29 -24.49
CA TYR A 183 0.23 -9.41 -24.10
C TYR A 183 -0.14 -8.51 -22.90
N LEU A 184 -1.37 -8.00 -22.82
CA LEU A 184 -1.84 -7.26 -21.65
C LEU A 184 -1.97 -8.15 -20.42
N ILE A 185 -2.40 -9.40 -20.56
CA ILE A 185 -2.47 -10.35 -19.44
C ILE A 185 -1.06 -10.63 -18.89
N LEU A 186 -0.07 -10.82 -19.76
CA LEU A 186 1.32 -10.98 -19.33
C LEU A 186 1.85 -9.73 -18.62
N ALA A 187 1.55 -8.54 -19.15
CA ALA A 187 1.97 -7.27 -18.55
C ALA A 187 1.28 -6.99 -17.21
N THR A 188 -0.02 -7.26 -17.08
CA THR A 188 -0.75 -7.13 -15.81
C THR A 188 -0.24 -8.12 -14.77
N GLY A 189 0.02 -9.38 -15.16
CA GLY A 189 0.65 -10.38 -14.30
C GLY A 189 2.05 -9.98 -13.85
N TRP A 190 2.82 -9.29 -14.70
CA TRP A 190 4.08 -8.69 -14.32
C TRP A 190 3.89 -7.55 -13.29
N LYS A 191 2.98 -6.60 -13.56
CA LYS A 191 2.66 -5.48 -12.64
C LYS A 191 2.25 -5.97 -11.25
N GLU A 192 1.47 -7.05 -11.19
CA GLU A 192 1.04 -7.63 -9.91
C GLU A 192 2.22 -8.24 -9.14
N LYS A 193 3.09 -8.99 -9.81
CA LYS A 193 4.30 -9.55 -9.19
C LYS A 193 5.22 -8.45 -8.65
N THR A 194 5.46 -7.41 -9.43
CA THR A 194 6.26 -6.24 -9.01
C THR A 194 5.59 -5.53 -7.83
N SER A 195 4.27 -5.34 -7.87
CA SER A 195 3.50 -4.75 -6.76
C SER A 195 3.66 -5.55 -5.46
N ARG A 196 3.58 -6.88 -5.52
CA ARG A 196 3.76 -7.74 -4.33
C ARG A 196 5.16 -7.63 -3.73
N ALA A 197 6.18 -7.44 -4.56
CA ALA A 197 7.57 -7.28 -4.14
C ALA A 197 7.81 -5.94 -3.41
N PHE A 198 7.27 -4.83 -3.91
CA PHE A 198 7.52 -3.50 -3.36
C PHE A 198 6.49 -3.03 -2.33
N LEU A 199 5.20 -3.30 -2.53
CA LEU A 199 4.12 -2.69 -1.74
C LEU A 199 3.82 -3.45 -0.44
N ARG A 200 3.51 -2.70 0.61
CA ARG A 200 3.04 -3.24 1.90
C ARG A 200 1.54 -3.54 1.85
N LYS A 201 1.09 -4.49 2.69
CA LYS A 201 -0.36 -4.74 2.87
C LYS A 201 -1.00 -3.46 3.42
N ASN A 202 -2.09 -3.00 2.82
CA ASN A 202 -2.82 -1.76 3.17
C ASN A 202 -2.03 -0.44 2.96
N SER A 203 -1.02 -0.42 2.08
CA SER A 203 -0.36 0.84 1.71
C SER A 203 -1.23 1.64 0.74
N SER A 204 -1.27 2.97 0.90
CA SER A 204 -1.84 3.90 -0.09
C SER A 204 -0.88 4.20 -1.24
N CYS A 205 0.36 3.69 -1.18
CA CYS A 205 1.38 3.89 -2.19
C CYS A 205 1.10 3.03 -3.42
N THR A 206 1.05 3.67 -4.59
CA THR A 206 0.95 3.01 -5.89
C THR A 206 2.30 2.40 -6.32
N LEU A 207 2.27 1.48 -7.28
CA LEU A 207 3.51 0.90 -7.81
C LEU A 207 4.39 1.95 -8.48
N MET A 208 3.81 2.90 -9.23
CA MET A 208 4.57 4.01 -9.82
C MET A 208 5.25 4.86 -8.75
N GLU A 209 4.54 5.23 -7.68
CA GLU A 209 5.15 5.98 -6.58
C GLU A 209 6.26 5.18 -5.89
N ALA A 210 6.10 3.88 -5.71
CA ALA A 210 7.11 3.04 -5.07
C ALA A 210 8.43 2.97 -5.87
N LEU A 211 8.33 2.97 -7.20
CA LEU A 211 9.49 2.85 -8.10
C LEU A 211 10.11 4.21 -8.46
N SER A 212 9.35 5.29 -8.37
CA SER A 212 9.81 6.63 -8.73
C SER A 212 10.41 7.40 -7.54
N PRO A 213 11.36 8.33 -7.81
CA PRO A 213 11.77 9.33 -6.82
C PRO A 213 10.56 10.10 -6.26
N ARG A 214 10.63 10.51 -5.00
CA ARG A 214 9.59 11.29 -4.33
C ARG A 214 9.58 12.71 -4.88
N VAL A 215 8.45 13.10 -5.48
CA VAL A 215 8.22 14.47 -5.93
C VAL A 215 7.66 15.38 -4.83
N THR A 216 7.12 14.80 -3.74
CA THR A 216 6.68 15.53 -2.55
C THR A 216 7.08 14.80 -1.26
N MET A 217 7.41 15.57 -0.22
CA MET A 217 7.75 15.05 1.10
C MET A 217 6.56 15.22 2.08
N PRO A 218 6.14 14.16 2.82
CA PRO A 218 4.89 14.16 3.60
C PRO A 218 4.72 15.28 4.65
N ASN A 219 5.80 15.87 5.16
CA ASN A 219 5.75 16.89 6.22
C ASN A 219 5.80 18.34 5.70
N LEU A 220 5.90 18.56 4.38
CA LEU A 220 6.02 19.92 3.82
C LEU A 220 4.66 20.63 3.63
N VAL A 221 3.54 19.91 3.75
CA VAL A 221 2.22 20.39 3.32
C VAL A 221 1.44 21.14 4.42
N LYS A 222 1.90 21.15 5.68
CA LYS A 222 1.09 21.70 6.79
C LYS A 222 1.11 23.22 6.97
N ASN A 223 1.99 23.98 6.31
CA ASN A 223 2.13 25.43 6.57
C ASN A 223 1.48 26.38 5.57
N ASN A 224 0.99 25.95 4.40
CA ASN A 224 0.37 26.85 3.42
C ASN A 224 -1.12 26.56 3.21
N LYS A 225 -1.93 26.90 4.23
CA LYS A 225 -3.38 26.95 4.08
C LYS A 225 -3.77 28.28 3.42
N LYS A 226 -3.59 28.37 2.09
CA LYS A 226 -4.32 29.24 1.12
C LYS A 226 -3.68 29.16 -0.28
N SER A 227 -3.88 28.06 -1.01
CA SER A 227 -4.20 28.16 -2.43
C SER A 227 -5.19 27.06 -2.77
N LYS A 228 -6.27 27.46 -3.42
CA LYS A 228 -7.28 26.58 -4.00
C LYS A 228 -6.87 26.48 -5.47
N SER A 229 -5.98 25.55 -5.80
CA SER A 229 -5.67 25.18 -7.18
C SER A 229 -5.75 23.67 -7.30
N THR A 230 -6.40 23.25 -8.39
CA THR A 230 -6.59 21.88 -8.88
C THR A 230 -5.25 21.24 -9.23
N ASP A 231 -4.44 20.91 -8.22
CA ASP A 231 -3.03 20.52 -8.39
C ASP A 231 -2.68 19.18 -7.71
N GLU A 232 -3.69 18.39 -7.30
CA GLU A 232 -3.44 17.06 -6.75
C GLU A 232 -2.94 16.05 -7.81
N ASP A 233 -3.08 16.36 -9.10
CA ASP A 233 -2.64 15.53 -10.22
C ASP A 233 -1.15 15.70 -10.59
N LEU A 234 -0.39 16.62 -9.96
CA LEU A 234 1.02 16.89 -10.30
C LEU A 234 2.05 16.06 -9.50
N ASN A 235 1.60 15.19 -8.60
CA ASN A 235 2.50 14.47 -7.68
C ASN A 235 3.02 13.12 -8.21
N ILE A 236 2.92 12.86 -9.51
CA ILE A 236 3.41 11.62 -10.12
C ILE A 236 4.22 11.97 -11.37
N ILE A 237 5.37 11.32 -11.55
CA ILE A 237 6.14 11.41 -12.80
C ILE A 237 5.28 10.84 -13.93
N ALA A 238 4.74 11.73 -14.77
CA ALA A 238 3.89 11.37 -15.88
C ALA A 238 4.74 11.05 -17.11
N LEU A 239 4.77 9.78 -17.51
CA LEU A 239 5.36 9.35 -18.77
C LEU A 239 4.31 9.48 -19.88
N THR A 240 4.70 10.09 -20.99
CA THR A 240 3.81 10.22 -22.15
C THR A 240 4.12 9.14 -23.19
N ASN A 241 3.12 8.75 -23.96
CA ASN A 241 3.24 7.66 -24.93
C ASN A 241 4.25 7.93 -26.06
N ALA A 242 4.69 9.18 -26.23
CA ALA A 242 5.64 9.61 -27.25
C ALA A 242 7.09 9.69 -26.74
N MET A 243 7.34 9.45 -25.45
CA MET A 243 8.70 9.53 -24.90
C MET A 243 9.56 8.36 -25.34
N ASP A 244 10.71 8.68 -25.94
CA ASP A 244 11.80 7.73 -26.13
C ASP A 244 12.46 7.37 -24.78
N PRO A 245 13.20 6.26 -24.70
CA PRO A 245 13.83 5.83 -23.45
C PRO A 245 14.81 6.85 -22.85
N ALA A 246 15.49 7.66 -23.68
CA ALA A 246 16.47 8.63 -23.20
C ALA A 246 15.78 9.82 -22.49
N ALA A 247 14.65 10.29 -23.03
CA ALA A 247 13.81 11.30 -22.41
C ALA A 247 13.25 10.80 -21.07
N VAL A 248 12.84 9.52 -21.00
CA VAL A 248 12.40 8.91 -19.73
C VAL A 248 13.52 8.95 -18.70
N VAL A 249 14.72 8.48 -19.04
CA VAL A 249 15.88 8.50 -18.13
C VAL A 249 16.19 9.92 -17.65
N ALA A 250 16.15 10.92 -18.53
CA ALA A 250 16.41 12.31 -18.18
C ALA A 250 15.39 12.85 -17.15
N VAL A 251 14.10 12.54 -17.30
CA VAL A 251 13.05 12.93 -16.35
C VAL A 251 13.28 12.28 -14.99
N PHE A 252 13.66 11.00 -14.95
CA PHE A 252 13.97 10.32 -13.70
C PHE A 252 15.22 10.91 -13.02
N LYS A 253 16.27 11.24 -13.78
CA LYS A 253 17.48 11.88 -13.24
C LYS A 253 17.20 13.24 -12.60
N ASP A 254 16.42 14.08 -13.26
CA ASP A 254 16.01 15.37 -12.70
C ASP A 254 15.15 15.21 -11.42
N ALA A 255 14.28 14.18 -11.40
CA ALA A 255 13.50 13.84 -10.22
C ALA A 255 14.36 13.29 -9.06
N GLU A 256 15.42 12.52 -9.36
CA GLU A 256 16.40 12.03 -8.37
C GLU A 256 17.12 13.20 -7.68
N ASP A 257 17.60 14.17 -8.47
CA ASP A 257 18.29 15.37 -7.96
C ASP A 257 17.35 16.25 -7.14
N THR A 258 16.10 16.40 -7.60
CA THR A 258 15.07 17.16 -6.91
C THR A 258 14.68 16.52 -5.58
N GLU A 259 14.47 15.19 -5.54
CA GLU A 259 14.22 14.42 -4.33
C GLU A 259 15.33 14.61 -3.29
N MET A 260 16.59 14.49 -3.74
CA MET A 260 17.75 14.67 -2.89
C MET A 260 17.82 16.08 -2.29
N SER A 261 17.59 17.12 -3.11
CA SER A 261 17.56 18.52 -2.66
C SER A 261 16.44 18.78 -1.66
N MET A 262 15.24 18.24 -1.89
CA MET A 262 14.11 18.35 -0.98
C MET A 262 14.38 17.68 0.37
N LEU A 263 14.98 16.50 0.37
CA LEU A 263 15.33 15.81 1.60
C LEU A 263 16.41 16.55 2.39
N LYS A 264 17.45 17.06 1.72
CA LYS A 264 18.50 17.87 2.35
C LYS A 264 17.89 19.08 3.07
N LYS A 265 16.96 19.80 2.41
CA LYS A 265 16.23 20.93 3.02
C LYS A 265 15.38 20.48 4.22
N LEU A 266 14.64 19.37 4.09
CA LEU A 266 13.82 18.83 5.17
C LEU A 266 14.65 18.47 6.41
N ARG A 267 15.83 17.86 6.22
CA ARG A 267 16.73 17.52 7.32
C ARG A 267 17.20 18.76 8.07
N VAL A 268 17.60 19.82 7.35
CA VAL A 268 17.99 21.10 7.96
C VAL A 268 16.83 21.67 8.80
N THR A 269 15.61 21.69 8.26
CA THR A 269 14.43 22.17 9.00
C THR A 269 14.13 21.33 10.24
N ASN A 270 14.22 20.00 10.15
CA ASN A 270 13.92 19.13 11.29
C ASN A 270 15.02 19.18 12.37
N MET A 271 16.28 19.28 11.97
CA MET A 271 17.42 19.40 12.89
C MET A 271 17.47 20.78 13.57
N ALA A 272 16.86 21.81 12.98
CA ALA A 272 16.74 23.13 13.58
C ALA A 272 15.59 23.23 14.62
N LYS A 273 14.72 22.22 14.75
CA LYS A 273 13.67 22.21 15.77
C LYS A 273 14.29 22.07 17.16
N ASN A 274 13.92 22.96 18.07
CA ASN A 274 14.37 22.89 19.46
C ASN A 274 13.77 21.67 20.18
N LEU A 275 14.56 21.04 21.04
CA LEU A 275 14.16 19.90 21.88
C LEU A 275 13.71 20.33 23.29
N ASP A 276 13.40 21.60 23.48
CA ASP A 276 12.75 22.11 24.69
C ASP A 276 11.24 21.81 24.64
N PRO A 277 10.67 21.08 25.62
CA PRO A 277 9.22 20.84 25.72
C PRO A 277 8.36 22.12 25.69
N ASN A 278 8.93 23.28 26.03
CA ASN A 278 8.25 24.56 26.06
C ASN A 278 8.15 25.28 24.70
N ASP A 279 8.90 24.86 23.67
CA ASP A 279 9.00 25.59 22.39
C ASP A 279 7.81 25.33 21.43
N GLY A 280 6.81 24.54 21.86
CA GLY A 280 5.54 24.34 21.15
C GLY A 280 5.67 23.75 19.74
N HIS A 281 6.84 23.24 19.36
CA HIS A 281 7.06 22.61 18.07
C HIS A 281 6.29 21.30 17.95
N ASN A 282 5.73 21.06 16.76
CA ASN A 282 5.03 19.82 16.46
C ASN A 282 6.01 18.76 15.94
N PHE A 283 5.96 17.61 16.59
CA PHE A 283 6.72 16.42 16.24
C PHE A 283 5.76 15.27 15.95
N CYS A 284 6.35 14.15 15.51
CA CYS A 284 5.66 12.88 15.31
C CYS A 284 4.48 12.96 14.30
N VAL A 285 3.95 11.79 13.92
CA VAL A 285 2.77 11.68 13.06
C VAL A 285 1.49 12.18 13.73
N CYS A 286 1.45 12.17 15.07
CA CYS A 286 0.32 12.67 15.86
C CYS A 286 0.25 14.20 15.92
N GLY A 287 1.32 14.90 15.52
CA GLY A 287 1.39 16.36 15.52
C GLY A 287 1.42 16.98 16.92
N ARG A 288 1.88 16.23 17.92
CA ARG A 288 2.03 16.69 19.31
C ARG A 288 3.51 17.03 19.60
N GLY A 289 3.73 17.77 20.69
CA GLY A 289 5.06 18.12 21.17
C GLY A 289 5.86 16.94 21.73
N LEU A 290 6.96 17.27 22.42
CA LEU A 290 7.85 16.32 23.05
C LEU A 290 7.17 15.65 24.25
N PHE A 291 7.22 14.31 24.34
CA PHE A 291 6.62 13.54 25.42
C PHE A 291 7.16 12.10 25.43
N GLY A 292 7.43 11.54 26.61
CA GLY A 292 7.90 10.17 26.77
C GLY A 292 9.12 9.82 25.91
N VAL A 293 9.22 8.53 25.55
CA VAL A 293 10.31 8.06 24.71
C VAL A 293 10.10 8.46 23.26
N MET A 294 11.01 9.28 22.76
CA MET A 294 11.07 9.75 21.38
C MET A 294 12.30 9.25 20.66
N MET A 295 12.14 8.98 19.36
CA MET A 295 13.17 8.43 18.49
C MET A 295 13.36 9.31 17.26
N GLN A 296 14.62 9.54 16.89
CA GLN A 296 14.95 10.29 15.68
C GLN A 296 14.96 9.36 14.45
N CYS A 297 14.25 9.75 13.39
CA CYS A 297 14.30 9.05 12.11
C CYS A 297 15.63 9.30 11.40
N GLU A 298 16.30 8.25 10.93
CA GLU A 298 17.61 8.39 10.27
C GLU A 298 17.57 9.12 8.94
N LEU A 299 16.45 9.04 8.22
CA LEU A 299 16.30 9.66 6.90
C LEU A 299 15.89 11.14 7.00
N CYS A 300 14.76 11.43 7.65
CA CYS A 300 14.25 12.80 7.73
C CYS A 300 14.77 13.61 8.92
N LYS A 301 15.43 12.96 9.89
CA LYS A 301 15.95 13.57 11.13
C LYS A 301 14.91 14.25 12.03
N ASP A 302 13.64 13.90 11.85
CA ASP A 302 12.54 14.33 12.73
C ASP A 302 12.31 13.32 13.87
N TRP A 303 11.60 13.76 14.91
CA TRP A 303 11.37 12.98 16.13
C TRP A 303 9.96 12.35 16.18
N PHE A 304 9.88 11.12 16.66
CA PHE A 304 8.65 10.33 16.71
C PHE A 304 8.49 9.62 18.05
N HIS A 305 7.28 9.61 18.59
CA HIS A 305 6.98 8.84 19.80
C HIS A 305 7.07 7.34 19.51
N SER A 306 7.70 6.61 20.42
CA SER A 306 7.78 5.14 20.38
C SER A 306 6.40 4.47 20.38
N THR A 307 5.40 5.09 20.99
CA THR A 307 4.00 4.60 21.04
C THR A 307 3.19 4.90 19.78
N CYS A 308 3.58 5.92 19.01
CA CYS A 308 2.88 6.34 17.79
C CYS A 308 3.38 5.63 16.53
N THR A 309 4.52 4.94 16.61
CA THR A 309 5.18 4.29 15.46
C THR A 309 5.50 2.84 15.76
N GLN A 310 5.48 2.00 14.73
CA GLN A 310 5.86 0.60 14.91
C GLN A 310 7.38 0.49 15.12
N LEU A 311 7.75 -0.19 16.20
CA LEU A 311 9.14 -0.43 16.55
C LEU A 311 9.76 -1.49 15.63
N PRO A 312 11.05 -1.40 15.30
CA PRO A 312 11.73 -2.42 14.50
C PRO A 312 11.65 -3.80 15.16
N LYS A 313 11.42 -4.85 14.38
CA LYS A 313 11.18 -6.22 14.88
C LYS A 313 12.29 -6.79 15.78
N VAL A 314 13.52 -6.27 15.70
CA VAL A 314 14.64 -6.70 16.57
C VAL A 314 14.43 -6.27 18.00
N ALA A 315 13.78 -5.11 18.21
CA ALA A 315 13.40 -4.66 19.54
C ALA A 315 12.30 -5.54 20.14
N THR A 316 11.45 -6.17 19.32
CA THR A 316 10.29 -6.96 19.79
C THR A 316 10.56 -8.47 19.91
N THR A 317 11.53 -9.02 19.18
CA THR A 317 11.80 -10.47 19.16
C THR A 317 12.83 -10.94 20.17
N LYS A 318 13.84 -10.13 20.50
CA LYS A 318 14.92 -10.52 21.43
C LYS A 318 14.57 -10.33 22.91
N TYR A 319 13.55 -9.53 23.23
CA TYR A 319 13.20 -9.21 24.60
C TYR A 319 11.68 -9.26 24.79
N LYS A 320 11.20 -10.16 25.65
CA LYS A 320 9.84 -10.12 26.18
C LYS A 320 9.84 -9.15 27.38
N GLY A 321 9.54 -7.87 27.13
CA GLY A 321 9.54 -6.84 28.18
C GLY A 321 9.07 -5.47 27.68
N ASN A 322 8.93 -4.49 28.60
CA ASN A 322 8.55 -3.12 28.24
C ASN A 322 9.64 -2.49 27.34
N PHE A 323 9.24 -1.82 26.26
CA PHE A 323 10.16 -1.30 25.23
C PHE A 323 11.22 -0.35 25.80
N THR A 324 10.87 0.46 26.80
CA THR A 324 11.79 1.35 27.54
C THR A 324 12.99 0.59 28.09
N ASN A 325 12.76 -0.53 28.78
CA ASN A 325 13.83 -1.35 29.34
C ASN A 325 14.71 -1.98 28.26
N VAL A 326 14.14 -2.38 27.13
CA VAL A 326 14.86 -2.94 25.98
C VAL A 326 15.73 -1.88 25.30
N ALA A 327 15.18 -0.68 25.08
CA ALA A 327 15.85 0.48 24.50
C ALA A 327 17.05 0.95 25.34
N LEU A 328 16.86 1.02 26.66
CA LEU A 328 17.87 1.43 27.64
C LEU A 328 18.93 0.34 27.88
N HIS A 329 18.58 -0.95 27.86
CA HIS A 329 19.54 -2.05 28.05
C HIS A 329 20.41 -2.34 26.84
N LEU A 330 19.86 -2.31 25.62
CA LEU A 330 20.62 -2.60 24.39
C LEU A 330 21.64 -1.50 24.08
N GLY A 331 21.39 -0.26 24.51
CA GLY A 331 22.05 0.89 23.91
C GLY A 331 21.65 0.98 22.44
N PHE A 332 20.92 2.01 22.04
CA PHE A 332 20.30 2.13 20.71
C PHE A 332 21.25 2.10 19.49
N LYS A 333 22.56 1.90 19.70
CA LYS A 333 23.63 1.69 18.70
C LYS A 333 23.32 0.55 17.72
N ASP A 334 22.34 -0.28 18.05
CA ASP A 334 22.00 -1.50 17.34
C ASP A 334 20.88 -1.34 16.30
N CYS A 335 20.01 -0.34 16.42
CA CYS A 335 18.72 -0.35 15.73
C CYS A 335 18.48 0.89 14.86
N LYS A 336 18.47 0.70 13.53
CA LYS A 336 18.17 1.76 12.57
C LYS A 336 16.66 2.06 12.52
N PHE A 337 16.25 3.25 12.94
CA PHE A 337 14.85 3.68 12.88
C PHE A 337 14.56 4.55 11.66
N LEU A 338 13.51 4.17 10.91
CA LEU A 338 12.93 4.97 9.83
C LEU A 338 11.44 5.14 10.13
N CYS A 339 10.96 6.38 10.09
CA CYS A 339 9.55 6.67 10.37
C CYS A 339 8.62 6.11 9.28
N PRO A 340 7.30 5.96 9.56
CA PRO A 340 6.35 5.41 8.58
C PRO A 340 6.35 6.13 7.22
N ASN A 341 6.57 7.45 7.21
CA ASN A 341 6.66 8.26 6.00
C ASN A 341 7.95 8.01 5.20
N CYS A 342 9.05 7.67 5.88
CA CYS A 342 10.33 7.34 5.24
C CYS A 342 10.34 5.87 4.78
N GLN A 343 9.62 5.00 5.48
CA GLN A 343 9.41 3.60 5.16
C GLN A 343 8.26 3.38 4.15
N ARG A 344 8.44 3.87 2.92
CA ARG A 344 7.42 3.83 1.87
C ARG A 344 7.13 2.41 1.35
N THR A 345 8.17 1.61 1.12
CA THR A 345 8.06 0.28 0.49
C THR A 345 8.57 -0.85 1.40
N LYS A 346 8.53 -2.10 0.91
CA LYS A 346 9.18 -3.28 1.51
C LYS A 346 10.68 -3.39 1.21
N ARG A 347 11.21 -2.61 0.26
CA ARG A 347 12.60 -2.63 -0.21
C ARG A 347 13.12 -4.03 -0.56
N PRO A 348 12.72 -4.60 -1.71
CA PRO A 348 13.24 -5.89 -2.15
C PRO A 348 14.76 -5.84 -2.38
N ARG A 349 15.42 -7.00 -2.24
CA ARG A 349 16.83 -7.18 -2.61
C ARG A 349 17.03 -7.05 -4.12
N LEU A 350 18.24 -6.67 -4.53
CA LEU A 350 18.58 -6.44 -5.94
C LEU A 350 18.38 -7.68 -6.83
N ASP A 351 18.64 -8.89 -6.33
CA ASP A 351 18.44 -10.15 -7.06
C ASP A 351 16.97 -10.38 -7.45
N VAL A 352 16.03 -10.04 -6.55
CA VAL A 352 14.59 -10.08 -6.84
C VAL A 352 14.23 -9.11 -7.97
N ILE A 353 14.79 -7.90 -7.94
CA ILE A 353 14.56 -6.87 -8.96
C ILE A 353 15.11 -7.31 -10.33
N LEU A 354 16.31 -7.88 -10.36
CA LEU A 354 16.90 -8.42 -11.60
C LEU A 354 16.01 -9.51 -12.21
N GLY A 355 15.42 -10.38 -11.38
CA GLY A 355 14.42 -11.36 -11.84
C GLY A 355 13.17 -10.72 -12.48
N LEU A 356 12.68 -9.62 -11.91
CA LEU A 356 11.57 -8.84 -12.48
C LEU A 356 11.95 -8.21 -13.82
N LEU A 357 13.16 -7.66 -13.96
CA LEU A 357 13.67 -7.11 -15.22
C LEU A 357 13.83 -8.17 -16.31
N MET A 358 14.33 -9.36 -15.97
CA MET A 358 14.40 -10.47 -16.93
C MET A 358 13.02 -10.89 -17.45
N SER A 359 11.99 -10.82 -16.59
CA SER A 359 10.61 -11.08 -17.02
C SER A 359 9.98 -9.92 -17.80
N LEU A 360 10.39 -8.67 -17.53
CA LEU A 360 9.97 -7.48 -18.26
C LEU A 360 10.44 -7.52 -19.73
N GLN A 361 11.65 -8.02 -19.99
CA GLN A 361 12.20 -8.17 -21.35
C GLN A 361 11.38 -9.09 -22.27
N LYS A 362 10.50 -9.93 -21.70
CA LYS A 362 9.64 -10.84 -22.45
C LYS A 362 8.32 -10.20 -22.86
N LEU A 363 8.05 -8.96 -22.46
CA LEU A 363 6.82 -8.25 -22.78
C LEU A 363 6.94 -7.51 -24.12
N TYR A 364 5.89 -7.61 -24.93
CA TYR A 364 5.74 -6.89 -26.21
C TYR A 364 5.00 -5.55 -26.04
N VAL A 365 4.99 -5.01 -24.82
CA VAL A 365 4.28 -3.79 -24.46
C VAL A 365 5.11 -3.03 -23.42
N ARG A 366 5.22 -1.71 -23.57
CA ARG A 366 5.91 -0.85 -22.61
C ARG A 366 4.97 -0.54 -21.45
N VAL A 367 5.48 -0.71 -20.24
CA VAL A 367 4.76 -0.43 -19.01
C VAL A 367 5.50 0.70 -18.30
N PRO A 368 4.84 1.82 -17.93
CA PRO A 368 5.49 2.92 -17.22
C PRO A 368 6.24 2.47 -15.96
N GLU A 369 5.65 1.54 -15.21
CA GLU A 369 6.29 0.94 -14.04
C GLU A 369 7.55 0.14 -14.40
N GLY A 370 7.64 -0.40 -15.62
CA GLY A 370 8.81 -1.12 -16.12
C GLY A 370 9.99 -0.19 -16.37
N GLU A 371 9.74 0.96 -16.98
CA GLU A 371 10.77 1.99 -17.20
C GLU A 371 11.24 2.57 -15.86
N ALA A 372 10.30 2.85 -14.94
CA ALA A 372 10.63 3.29 -13.58
C ALA A 372 11.51 2.27 -12.84
N LEU A 373 11.23 0.96 -12.98
CA LEU A 373 12.04 -0.11 -12.40
C LEU A 373 13.46 -0.13 -12.99
N GLN A 374 13.60 0.10 -14.30
CA GLN A 374 14.91 0.18 -14.96
C GLN A 374 15.72 1.37 -14.42
N CYS A 375 15.13 2.56 -14.35
CA CYS A 375 15.78 3.75 -13.78
C CYS A 375 16.17 3.54 -12.31
N LEU A 376 15.27 2.98 -11.48
CA LEU A 376 15.57 2.64 -10.10
C LEU A 376 16.74 1.67 -9.97
N THR A 377 16.79 0.65 -10.84
CA THR A 377 17.86 -0.35 -10.84
C THR A 377 19.20 0.28 -11.22
N GLU A 378 19.22 1.12 -12.24
CA GLU A 378 20.43 1.86 -12.65
C GLU A 378 20.92 2.77 -11.52
N ARG A 379 20.02 3.54 -10.90
CA ARG A 379 20.34 4.37 -9.73
C ARG A 379 20.92 3.54 -8.58
N ALA A 380 20.31 2.39 -8.29
CA ALA A 380 20.77 1.50 -7.23
C ALA A 380 22.15 0.88 -7.52
N MET A 381 22.42 0.47 -8.76
CA MET A 381 23.73 -0.07 -9.17
C MET A 381 24.82 1.00 -9.14
N ASN A 382 24.56 2.19 -9.69
CA ASN A 382 25.50 3.32 -9.64
C ASN A 382 25.80 3.76 -8.20
N TRP A 383 24.80 3.75 -7.32
CA TRP A 383 25.00 3.98 -5.90
C TRP A 383 25.82 2.85 -5.25
N GLN A 384 25.53 1.58 -5.56
CA GLN A 384 26.27 0.44 -5.03
C GLN A 384 27.76 0.51 -5.37
N ASP A 385 28.09 0.86 -6.61
CA ASP A 385 29.48 1.01 -7.06
C ASP A 385 30.21 2.13 -6.29
N ARG A 386 29.58 3.30 -6.14
CA ARG A 386 30.13 4.40 -5.33
C ARG A 386 30.29 4.01 -3.86
N ALA A 387 29.30 3.32 -3.28
CA ALA A 387 29.35 2.85 -1.90
C ALA A 387 30.50 1.85 -1.69
N ARG A 388 30.70 0.91 -2.63
CA ARG A 388 31.84 -0.03 -2.59
C ARG A 388 33.17 0.69 -2.71
N GLN A 389 33.28 1.66 -3.60
CA GLN A 389 34.49 2.49 -3.75
C GLN A 389 34.80 3.25 -2.44
N LEU A 390 33.79 3.87 -1.82
CA LEU A 390 33.99 4.57 -0.55
C LEU A 390 34.38 3.61 0.58
N LEU A 391 33.76 2.42 0.66
CA LEU A 391 34.13 1.39 1.65
C LEU A 391 35.56 0.85 1.48
N GLN A 392 36.14 0.97 0.29
CA GLN A 392 37.55 0.64 0.01
C GLN A 392 38.50 1.81 0.31
N HIS A 393 38.00 2.97 0.71
CA HIS A 393 38.83 4.09 1.11
C HIS A 393 39.71 3.69 2.31
N PRO A 394 41.03 3.95 2.31
CA PRO A 394 41.96 3.45 3.33
C PRO A 394 41.56 3.78 4.77
N GLU A 395 40.91 4.92 4.96
CA GLU A 395 40.40 5.37 6.26
C GLU A 395 39.20 4.55 6.73
N LEU A 396 38.23 4.27 5.85
CA LEU A 396 37.07 3.44 6.19
C LEU A 396 37.46 1.98 6.33
N GLU A 397 38.45 1.49 5.59
CA GLU A 397 38.99 0.15 5.74
C GLU A 397 39.64 -0.03 7.12
N LYS A 398 40.43 0.95 7.58
CA LYS A 398 40.98 0.97 8.95
C LYS A 398 39.87 1.01 9.99
N ALA A 399 38.88 1.87 9.81
CA ALA A 399 37.73 1.99 10.72
C ALA A 399 36.93 0.67 10.80
N LYS A 400 36.69 0.01 9.66
CA LYS A 400 36.02 -1.29 9.57
C LYS A 400 36.80 -2.39 10.29
N ASN A 401 38.11 -2.43 10.13
CA ASN A 401 38.97 -3.41 10.82
C ASN A 401 38.96 -3.18 12.33
N LYS A 402 39.05 -1.92 12.78
CA LYS A 402 38.95 -1.54 14.21
C LYS A 402 37.58 -1.94 14.79
N LEU A 403 36.50 -1.68 14.06
CA LEU A 403 35.14 -2.09 14.43
C LEU A 403 34.99 -3.62 14.52
N SER A 404 35.58 -4.36 13.58
CA SER A 404 35.57 -5.83 13.60
C SER A 404 36.30 -6.39 14.82
N LEU A 405 37.44 -5.80 15.19
CA LEU A 405 38.19 -6.19 16.39
C LEU A 405 37.39 -5.91 17.66
N PHE A 406 36.71 -4.76 17.75
CA PHE A 406 35.82 -4.45 18.86
C PHE A 406 34.65 -5.43 18.97
N SER A 407 34.01 -5.75 17.85
CA SER A 407 32.92 -6.73 17.82
C SER A 407 33.39 -8.13 18.23
N GLN A 408 34.58 -8.55 17.80
CA GLN A 408 35.17 -9.82 18.22
C GLN A 408 35.45 -9.86 19.73
N LYS A 409 36.13 -8.84 20.28
CA LYS A 409 36.40 -8.74 21.71
C LYS A 409 35.12 -8.77 22.55
N TYR A 410 34.08 -8.07 22.09
CA TYR A 410 32.78 -8.07 22.74
C TYR A 410 32.14 -9.47 22.72
N ASN A 411 32.12 -10.15 21.57
CA ASN A 411 31.55 -11.50 21.46
C ASN A 411 32.28 -12.50 22.36
N GLU A 412 33.61 -12.39 22.45
CA GLU A 412 34.43 -13.19 23.36
C GLU A 412 34.10 -12.89 24.83
N ALA A 413 33.98 -11.61 25.21
CA ALA A 413 33.60 -11.21 26.58
C ALA A 413 32.18 -11.68 26.94
N ALA A 414 31.21 -11.53 26.03
CA ALA A 414 29.85 -12.02 26.23
C ALA A 414 29.80 -13.55 26.32
N ALA A 415 30.60 -14.28 25.53
CA ALA A 415 30.72 -15.72 25.62
C ALA A 415 31.34 -16.17 26.95
N ARG A 416 32.37 -15.46 27.45
CA ARG A 416 32.95 -15.69 28.78
C ARG A 416 31.91 -15.47 29.87
N GLN A 417 31.20 -14.35 29.85
CA GLN A 417 30.15 -14.05 30.82
C GLN A 417 29.02 -15.09 30.82
N ARG A 418 28.60 -15.58 29.65
CA ARG A 418 27.62 -16.69 29.58
C ARG A 418 28.18 -17.97 30.19
N THR A 419 29.44 -18.28 29.92
CA THR A 419 30.12 -19.46 30.48
C THR A 419 30.23 -19.35 32.00
N GLU A 420 30.61 -18.19 32.54
CA GLU A 420 30.65 -17.91 33.98
C GLU A 420 29.26 -17.99 34.62
N LYS A 421 28.21 -17.49 33.95
CA LYS A 421 26.82 -17.65 34.41
C LYS A 421 26.42 -19.13 34.48
N ILE A 422 26.74 -19.92 33.46
CA ILE A 422 26.46 -21.38 33.46
C ILE A 422 27.24 -22.08 34.58
N ILE A 423 28.53 -21.77 34.73
CA ILE A 423 29.37 -22.34 35.78
C ILE A 423 28.82 -21.97 37.17
N SER A 424 28.45 -20.70 37.39
CA SER A 424 27.89 -20.26 38.68
C SER A 424 26.52 -20.86 38.98
N THR A 425 25.65 -21.07 37.98
CA THR A 425 24.37 -21.76 38.19
C THR A 425 24.55 -23.24 38.47
N GLU A 426 25.47 -23.92 37.78
CA GLU A 426 25.77 -25.34 38.02
C GLU A 426 26.47 -25.55 39.37
N LEU A 427 27.38 -24.65 39.78
CA LEU A 427 27.97 -24.65 41.12
C LEU A 427 26.92 -24.44 42.22
N LYS A 428 25.98 -23.49 42.03
CA LYS A 428 24.82 -23.29 42.94
C LYS A 428 23.87 -24.49 42.96
N ARG A 429 23.79 -25.28 41.90
CA ARG A 429 22.99 -26.51 41.84
C ARG A 429 23.69 -27.67 42.54
N ALA A 430 25.00 -27.81 42.34
CA ALA A 430 25.84 -28.82 42.98
C ALA A 430 25.98 -28.58 44.49
N SER A 431 26.01 -27.33 44.96
CA SER A 431 26.08 -27.00 46.40
C SER A 431 24.83 -27.41 47.19
N LYS A 432 23.68 -27.57 46.51
CA LYS A 432 22.43 -28.07 47.12
C LYS A 432 22.40 -29.59 47.30
N ASN A 433 23.38 -30.32 46.74
CA ASN A 433 23.50 -31.77 46.91
C ASN A 433 24.42 -32.10 48.11
N PRO A 434 23.92 -32.78 49.17
CA PRO A 434 24.69 -33.05 50.40
C PRO A 434 26.01 -33.79 50.19
N GLU A 435 26.09 -34.68 49.19
CA GLU A 435 27.30 -35.48 48.90
C GLU A 435 28.39 -34.68 48.16
N LEU A 436 28.01 -33.58 47.49
CA LEU A 436 28.92 -32.77 46.67
C LEU A 436 29.28 -31.44 47.35
N HIS A 437 28.58 -31.06 48.41
CA HIS A 437 28.73 -29.78 49.11
C HIS A 437 30.19 -29.50 49.53
N GLN A 438 30.88 -30.50 50.10
CA GLN A 438 32.27 -30.35 50.55
C GLN A 438 33.25 -30.12 49.37
N ARG A 439 33.06 -30.81 48.25
CA ARG A 439 33.89 -30.63 47.05
C ARG A 439 33.61 -29.31 46.34
N VAL A 440 32.35 -28.86 46.34
CA VAL A 440 31.98 -27.56 45.75
C VAL A 440 32.61 -26.41 46.55
N GLN A 441 32.67 -26.51 47.88
CA GLN A 441 33.30 -25.52 48.75
C GLN A 441 34.82 -25.45 48.59
N GLU A 442 35.48 -26.58 48.29
CA GLU A 442 36.91 -26.64 47.94
C GLU A 442 37.23 -26.03 46.56
N ILE A 443 36.30 -26.13 45.60
CA ILE A 443 36.48 -25.67 44.21
C ILE A 443 36.04 -24.21 43.99
N ALA A 444 35.13 -23.71 44.82
CA ALA A 444 34.63 -22.33 44.78
C ALA A 444 35.72 -21.24 44.73
N PRO A 445 36.78 -21.27 45.58
CA PRO A 445 37.83 -20.24 45.54
C PRO A 445 38.70 -20.28 44.27
N TYR A 446 38.70 -21.39 43.54
CA TYR A 446 39.46 -21.54 42.28
C TYR A 446 38.60 -21.25 41.03
N SER A 447 37.29 -21.08 41.19
CA SER A 447 36.34 -20.91 40.06
C SER A 447 36.11 -19.45 39.67
N GLY A 448 36.75 -18.48 40.34
CA GLY A 448 36.66 -17.06 40.01
C GLY A 448 35.30 -16.40 40.32
N VAL A 449 34.42 -17.09 41.07
CA VAL A 449 33.11 -16.58 41.48
C VAL A 449 33.24 -16.00 42.89
N THR A 450 33.34 -14.67 43.01
CA THR A 450 33.27 -13.99 44.31
C THR A 450 31.82 -13.93 44.79
N GLU A 451 31.58 -14.19 46.08
CA GLU A 451 30.22 -14.17 46.67
C GLU A 451 29.59 -12.77 46.70
N GLU A 452 30.39 -11.71 46.58
CA GLU A 452 29.89 -10.33 46.51
C GLU A 452 29.81 -9.87 45.05
N GLY A 453 28.58 -9.81 44.51
CA GLY A 453 28.33 -9.21 43.20
C GLY A 453 27.16 -9.76 42.38
N VAL A 454 26.42 -10.76 42.86
CA VAL A 454 25.23 -11.24 42.16
C VAL A 454 23.98 -10.62 42.76
N THR A 455 23.70 -9.35 42.41
CA THR A 455 22.33 -8.86 42.48
C THR A 455 21.52 -9.67 41.46
N CYS A 456 20.58 -10.45 41.97
CA CYS A 456 19.69 -11.27 41.18
C CYS A 456 18.59 -10.39 40.58
N ASP A 457 18.83 -9.76 39.43
CA ASP A 457 17.72 -9.32 38.59
C ASP A 457 17.28 -10.49 37.70
N SER A 458 16.29 -11.24 38.21
CA SER A 458 15.75 -12.44 37.57
C SER A 458 14.50 -12.08 36.79
N GLY A 459 14.65 -11.92 35.48
CA GLY A 459 13.54 -11.77 34.54
C GLY A 459 13.63 -12.66 33.29
N ILE A 460 14.57 -13.61 33.22
CA ILE A 460 14.68 -14.55 32.09
C ILE A 460 14.05 -15.87 32.50
N ASN A 461 12.75 -16.01 32.22
CA ASN A 461 12.05 -17.27 32.31
C ASN A 461 12.25 -18.03 30.98
N ASP A 462 13.41 -18.68 30.82
CA ASP A 462 13.61 -19.68 29.77
C ASP A 462 12.82 -20.93 30.18
N SER A 463 11.59 -21.01 29.68
CA SER A 463 10.81 -22.24 29.71
C SER A 463 11.09 -23.00 28.42
N ASP A 464 11.61 -24.20 28.60
CA ASP A 464 11.79 -25.23 27.58
C ASP A 464 10.49 -25.45 26.78
N ASP A 465 10.45 -25.01 25.52
CA ASP A 465 9.49 -25.52 24.53
C ASP A 465 10.15 -25.70 23.16
N ALA A 466 11.08 -26.64 23.12
CA ALA A 466 11.63 -27.19 21.88
C ALA A 466 10.79 -28.38 21.41
N SER A 467 9.48 -28.20 21.18
CA SER A 467 8.67 -29.23 20.49
C SER A 467 7.28 -28.73 20.08
N ARG A 468 7.21 -27.85 19.07
CA ARG A 468 6.02 -27.68 18.21
C ARG A 468 6.38 -26.94 16.92
N GLU A 469 6.83 -27.69 15.91
CA GLU A 469 6.85 -27.22 14.53
C GLU A 469 5.40 -27.01 14.06
N SER A 470 4.93 -25.76 14.13
CA SER A 470 3.79 -25.31 13.35
C SER A 470 4.26 -25.01 11.94
N ARG A 471 3.86 -25.84 10.99
CA ARG A 471 3.92 -25.57 9.55
C ARG A 471 3.00 -24.40 9.24
N ASP A 472 3.52 -23.19 9.30
CA ASP A 472 2.99 -22.09 8.51
C ASP A 472 4.15 -21.39 7.78
N SER A 473 4.01 -21.36 6.47
CA SER A 473 5.07 -21.11 5.49
C SER A 473 4.67 -19.88 4.69
N ASP A 474 4.91 -18.66 5.21
CA ASP A 474 5.07 -17.48 4.33
C ASP A 474 5.63 -16.18 4.99
N ASP A 475 6.38 -16.23 6.08
CA ASP A 475 7.02 -15.03 6.64
C ASP A 475 8.52 -14.98 6.31
N ARG A 476 8.81 -14.75 5.02
CA ARG A 476 10.15 -14.35 4.58
C ARG A 476 10.52 -13.00 5.20
N MET A 477 11.24 -13.08 6.31
CA MET A 477 12.29 -12.17 6.79
C MET A 477 11.90 -10.72 7.05
N GLY A 478 11.87 -10.35 8.33
CA GLY A 478 12.10 -8.98 8.77
C GLY A 478 13.57 -8.58 8.62
N GLU A 479 14.05 -8.42 7.39
CA GLU A 479 15.44 -8.08 7.01
C GLU A 479 15.85 -6.62 7.30
N HIS A 480 15.17 -5.93 8.22
CA HIS A 480 15.47 -4.52 8.58
C HIS A 480 15.75 -4.34 10.07
N ALA A 481 16.01 -5.44 10.74
CA ALA A 481 16.17 -5.48 12.16
C ALA A 481 17.55 -6.08 12.40
N TYR A 482 18.54 -5.21 12.49
CA TYR A 482 19.92 -5.58 12.81
C TYR A 482 20.20 -5.19 14.26
N SER A 483 21.18 -5.85 14.87
CA SER A 483 21.69 -5.51 16.20
C SER A 483 23.21 -5.54 16.11
N LEU A 484 23.83 -4.45 16.55
CA LEU A 484 25.18 -4.00 16.32
C LEU A 484 25.95 -3.91 17.65
N HIS A 485 25.94 -4.96 18.46
CA HIS A 485 26.49 -4.95 19.84
C HIS A 485 27.80 -4.16 20.00
N LEU A 486 27.68 -2.88 20.42
CA LEU A 486 28.80 -2.07 20.86
C LEU A 486 28.84 -2.11 22.40
N PRO A 487 30.03 -2.23 23.02
CA PRO A 487 30.17 -2.34 24.47
C PRO A 487 29.49 -1.17 25.22
N LYS A 488 28.96 -1.46 26.42
CA LYS A 488 28.55 -0.44 27.39
C LYS A 488 29.79 0.28 27.94
N VAL A 489 29.63 1.57 28.15
CA VAL A 489 30.56 2.49 28.82
C VAL A 489 30.93 1.89 30.17
N GLY A 490 32.19 1.49 30.29
CA GLY A 490 32.78 0.86 31.46
C GLY A 490 34.22 0.51 31.10
N ASP A 491 35.14 1.28 31.66
CA ASP A 491 36.59 1.33 31.43
C ASP A 491 37.06 2.05 30.16
N GLY A 492 37.77 3.16 30.42
CA GLY A 492 38.21 4.14 29.44
C GLY A 492 39.21 3.57 28.44
N GLU A 493 38.81 3.62 27.17
CA GLU A 493 39.62 3.84 25.97
C GLU A 493 38.63 4.11 24.83
N ASP A 494 38.85 5.17 24.04
CA ASP A 494 37.89 5.69 23.05
C ASP A 494 37.49 4.66 21.98
N TYR A 495 36.28 4.10 22.13
CA TYR A 495 35.62 3.23 21.14
C TYR A 495 35.05 4.00 19.95
N ILE A 496 35.05 5.34 20.00
CA ILE A 496 34.61 6.17 18.87
C ILE A 496 35.60 6.01 17.73
N LEU A 497 35.09 5.65 16.55
CA LEU A 497 35.89 5.65 15.33
C LEU A 497 36.04 7.11 14.89
N ASP A 498 37.27 7.63 15.00
CA ASP A 498 37.59 8.92 14.40
C ASP A 498 37.68 8.75 12.88
N ILE A 499 36.80 9.46 12.18
CA ILE A 499 36.73 9.50 10.72
C ILE A 499 36.79 10.97 10.35
N ASN A 500 37.72 11.30 9.46
CA ASN A 500 37.89 12.63 8.89
C ASN A 500 36.55 13.21 8.44
N SER A 501 36.35 14.48 8.76
CA SER A 501 35.16 15.27 8.43
C SER A 501 34.75 15.13 6.94
N ASP A 502 35.71 15.13 6.01
CA ASP A 502 35.40 15.04 4.58
C ASP A 502 34.83 13.67 4.19
N VAL A 503 35.44 12.59 4.73
CA VAL A 503 34.99 11.21 4.49
C VAL A 503 33.68 10.95 5.21
N ARG A 504 33.49 11.52 6.40
CA ARG A 504 32.22 11.47 7.14
C ARG A 504 31.10 12.13 6.33
N LEU A 505 31.33 13.30 5.73
CA LEU A 505 30.33 13.98 4.90
C LEU A 505 29.93 13.13 3.67
N GLN A 506 30.90 12.53 2.98
CA GLN A 506 30.64 11.62 1.86
C GLN A 506 29.85 10.38 2.30
N LEU A 507 30.19 9.84 3.47
CA LEU A 507 29.49 8.71 4.10
C LEU A 507 28.05 9.07 4.43
N GLU A 508 27.79 10.25 4.98
CA GLU A 508 26.44 10.75 5.26
C GLU A 508 25.62 10.95 3.99
N GLU A 509 26.21 11.54 2.94
CA GLU A 509 25.53 11.76 1.66
C GLU A 509 25.13 10.44 0.99
N LEU A 510 26.07 9.48 0.88
CA LEU A 510 25.76 8.16 0.33
C LEU A 510 24.76 7.40 1.18
N LEU A 511 24.83 7.49 2.51
CA LEU A 511 23.85 6.84 3.37
C LEU A 511 22.45 7.43 3.18
N THR A 512 22.36 8.75 3.00
CA THR A 512 21.10 9.46 2.72
C THR A 512 20.48 8.99 1.40
N GLU A 513 21.30 8.90 0.35
CA GLU A 513 20.87 8.39 -0.94
C GLU A 513 20.45 6.92 -0.86
N GLY A 514 21.24 6.07 -0.20
CA GLY A 514 20.92 4.66 0.00
C GLY A 514 19.64 4.44 0.79
N ASP A 515 19.32 5.34 1.73
CA ASP A 515 18.07 5.30 2.47
C ASP A 515 16.87 5.87 1.71
N LEU A 516 17.09 6.68 0.68
CA LEU A 516 16.05 7.06 -0.29
C LEU A 516 15.76 5.94 -1.29
N LEU A 517 16.76 5.11 -1.62
CA LEU A 517 16.56 3.97 -2.50
C LEU A 517 15.53 3.01 -1.88
N GLU A 518 14.52 2.67 -2.68
CA GLU A 518 13.52 1.67 -2.32
C GLU A 518 14.02 0.24 -2.65
N VAL A 519 15.33 0.03 -2.56
CA VAL A 519 16.04 -1.22 -2.82
C VAL A 519 16.91 -1.56 -1.62
N TYR A 520 16.92 -2.82 -1.21
CA TYR A 520 17.83 -3.28 -0.16
C TYR A 520 19.20 -3.62 -0.75
N LEU A 521 20.25 -3.02 -0.18
CA LEU A 521 21.65 -3.26 -0.52
C LEU A 521 22.46 -3.45 0.76
N ASP A 522 23.32 -4.47 0.78
CA ASP A 522 24.14 -4.81 1.96
C ASP A 522 25.12 -3.67 2.31
N GLU A 523 25.54 -2.90 1.29
CA GLU A 523 26.41 -1.73 1.46
C GLU A 523 25.75 -0.65 2.32
N THR A 524 24.43 -0.47 2.27
CA THR A 524 23.71 0.54 3.07
C THR A 524 23.90 0.25 4.56
N PHE A 525 23.88 -1.03 4.92
CA PHE A 525 24.10 -1.46 6.28
C PHE A 525 25.57 -1.31 6.69
N ALA A 526 26.52 -1.64 5.81
CA ALA A 526 27.95 -1.45 6.08
C ALA A 526 28.31 0.02 6.33
N LEU A 527 27.79 0.94 5.50
CA LEU A 527 27.99 2.38 5.68
C LEU A 527 27.35 2.88 6.98
N TRP A 528 26.11 2.46 7.27
CA TRP A 528 25.42 2.83 8.52
C TRP A 528 26.18 2.36 9.76
N LYS A 529 26.77 1.15 9.76
CA LYS A 529 27.58 0.66 10.88
C LYS A 529 28.78 1.55 11.18
N LEU A 530 29.51 1.94 10.13
CA LEU A 530 30.66 2.82 10.27
C LEU A 530 30.26 4.19 10.80
N MET A 531 29.15 4.73 10.27
CA MET A 531 28.56 5.99 10.75
C MET A 531 28.18 5.88 12.23
N GLN A 532 27.46 4.83 12.63
CA GLN A 532 27.01 4.66 14.00
C GLN A 532 28.16 4.50 15.01
N ALA A 533 29.26 3.86 14.58
CA ALA A 533 30.46 3.70 15.40
C ALA A 533 31.34 4.97 15.48
N SER A 534 31.13 5.95 14.60
CA SER A 534 31.77 7.27 14.66
C SER A 534 30.91 8.36 15.31
N ARG A 535 29.69 8.03 15.78
CA ARG A 535 28.84 8.99 16.50
C ARG A 535 29.30 9.19 17.93
N ASP A 536 29.21 10.43 18.37
CA ASP A 536 29.34 10.80 19.79
C ASP A 536 27.97 10.62 20.47
N PRO A 537 27.81 9.66 21.41
CA PRO A 537 26.54 9.40 22.07
C PRO A 537 25.98 10.58 22.87
N GLU A 538 26.84 11.49 23.35
CA GLU A 538 26.41 12.63 24.19
C GLU A 538 25.92 13.81 23.34
N ARG A 539 26.48 13.98 22.14
CA ARG A 539 26.13 15.10 21.23
C ARG A 539 25.09 14.72 20.18
N GLU A 540 24.98 13.44 19.82
CA GLU A 540 24.13 12.95 18.75
C GLU A 540 23.10 11.92 19.28
N ALA A 541 22.32 12.32 20.29
CA ALA A 541 21.26 11.48 20.84
C ALA A 541 20.19 11.15 19.78
N ILE A 542 19.91 9.86 19.60
CA ILE A 542 18.89 9.33 18.65
C ILE A 542 17.64 8.82 19.35
N LEU A 543 17.69 8.73 20.68
CA LEU A 543 16.61 8.32 21.58
C LEU A 543 16.68 9.23 22.80
N ILE A 544 15.55 9.83 23.18
CA ILE A 544 15.44 10.64 24.38
C ILE A 544 14.19 10.19 25.13
N ASP A 545 14.32 9.96 26.43
CA ASP A 545 13.18 9.75 27.31
C ASP A 545 12.91 11.03 28.10
N PHE A 546 11.95 11.81 27.61
CA PHE A 546 11.56 13.08 28.24
C PHE A 546 10.84 12.89 29.59
N ASP A 547 10.38 11.67 29.90
CA ASP A 547 9.75 11.38 31.20
C ASP A 547 10.83 11.10 32.27
N SER A 548 12.01 10.59 31.87
CA SER A 548 13.14 10.34 32.80
C SER A 548 13.83 11.63 33.28
N THR A 549 13.86 12.68 32.46
CA THR A 549 14.41 13.99 32.84
C THR A 549 13.48 14.78 33.78
N ALA A 550 12.25 14.31 34.00
CA ALA A 550 11.36 14.86 35.01
C ALA A 550 11.57 14.24 36.40
N SER A 551 12.37 13.16 36.51
CA SER A 551 12.69 12.47 37.75
C SER A 551 14.10 12.70 38.29
N ASP A 552 14.97 13.41 37.56
CA ASP A 552 16.31 13.82 38.03
C ASP A 552 16.34 15.29 38.55
N SER A 553 15.25 15.74 39.17
CA SER A 553 15.36 16.81 40.18
C SER A 553 15.67 16.11 41.51
N ASP A 554 16.96 16.06 41.84
CA ASP A 554 17.56 15.42 43.01
C ASP A 554 16.63 15.32 44.24
N ASP A 555 16.48 14.08 44.71
CA ASP A 555 16.19 13.76 46.10
C ASP A 555 17.28 14.38 47.00
N GLU A 556 17.01 15.55 47.56
CA GLU A 556 17.27 15.73 48.98
C GLU A 556 15.91 15.57 49.67
N ASP A 557 15.77 14.52 50.48
CA ASP A 557 14.71 14.33 51.47
C ASP A 557 14.71 15.52 52.45
N ASP A 558 14.21 16.67 52.02
CA ASP A 558 13.76 17.74 52.90
C ASP A 558 12.38 17.32 53.38
N GLU A 559 12.34 16.58 54.49
CA GLU A 559 11.12 16.34 55.28
C GLU A 559 10.33 17.66 55.33
N THR A 560 9.19 17.69 54.64
CA THR A 560 8.47 18.95 54.41
C THR A 560 7.46 19.14 55.53
N CYS A 561 7.74 20.06 56.46
CA CYS A 561 6.84 20.42 57.55
C CYS A 561 5.46 20.89 57.03
N ALA A 562 4.39 20.30 57.54
CA ALA A 562 3.01 20.54 57.09
C ALA A 562 2.36 21.86 57.60
N ALA A 563 3.10 22.71 58.32
CA ALA A 563 2.58 23.98 58.83
C ALA A 563 2.37 25.02 57.71
N ASN A 564 1.16 25.59 57.64
CA ASN A 564 0.87 26.73 56.75
C ASN A 564 1.72 27.95 57.20
N GLY A 565 2.75 28.27 56.43
CA GLY A 565 3.70 29.35 56.74
C GLY A 565 5.01 28.90 57.41
N CYS A 566 5.41 27.64 57.20
CA CYS A 566 6.69 27.09 57.64
C CYS A 566 7.86 28.05 57.32
N GLN A 567 8.64 28.38 58.36
CA GLN A 567 9.75 29.35 58.26
C GLN A 567 11.08 28.69 57.88
N LYS A 568 11.09 27.37 57.59
CA LYS A 568 12.28 26.55 57.28
C LYS A 568 13.47 26.86 58.20
N PRO A 569 13.37 26.53 59.51
CA PRO A 569 14.47 26.75 60.44
C PRO A 569 15.69 25.92 60.02
N THR A 570 16.80 26.57 59.69
CA THR A 570 18.05 25.91 59.31
C THR A 570 19.01 25.87 60.49
N GLY A 571 19.22 24.68 61.06
CA GLY A 571 20.10 24.44 62.21
C GLY A 571 20.38 22.95 62.38
N GLN A 572 21.46 22.60 63.08
CA GLN A 572 22.01 21.23 63.09
C GLN A 572 21.21 20.20 63.91
N ASN A 573 20.07 20.60 64.50
CA ASN A 573 19.03 19.75 65.09
C ASN A 573 17.71 20.53 65.01
N VAL A 574 16.72 20.03 64.26
CA VAL A 574 15.36 20.60 64.21
C VAL A 574 14.42 19.57 64.82
N ASP A 575 13.72 19.94 65.88
CA ASP A 575 12.82 19.03 66.59
C ASP A 575 11.44 18.95 65.91
N TRP A 576 10.92 17.73 65.83
CA TRP A 576 9.73 17.35 65.06
C TRP A 576 8.62 16.81 65.97
N VAL A 577 7.36 17.08 65.61
CA VAL A 577 6.18 16.53 66.29
C VAL A 577 5.16 16.04 65.25
N GLN A 578 4.60 14.85 65.47
CA GLN A 578 3.55 14.27 64.63
C GLN A 578 2.17 14.63 65.21
N CYS A 579 1.20 14.91 64.34
CA CYS A 579 -0.17 15.20 64.76
C CYS A 579 -1.01 13.92 64.95
N ASP A 580 -1.48 13.68 66.17
CA ASP A 580 -2.33 12.55 66.56
C ASP A 580 -3.83 12.82 66.35
N GLY A 581 -4.18 14.03 65.90
CA GLY A 581 -5.55 14.44 65.57
C GLY A 581 -6.12 13.85 64.27
N GLY A 582 -5.50 12.81 63.72
CA GLY A 582 -5.98 12.05 62.55
C GLY A 582 -5.40 12.45 61.19
N CYS A 583 -4.56 13.49 61.09
CA CYS A 583 -3.86 13.79 59.84
C CYS A 583 -2.48 13.11 59.72
N GLU A 584 -1.90 12.65 60.85
CA GLU A 584 -0.61 11.95 60.92
C GLU A 584 0.56 12.72 60.29
N GLN A 585 0.40 14.02 60.05
CA GLN A 585 1.42 14.87 59.44
C GLN A 585 2.46 15.34 60.45
N TRP A 586 3.68 15.56 59.97
CA TRP A 586 4.83 16.00 60.75
C TRP A 586 5.03 17.52 60.66
N PHE A 587 5.32 18.13 61.80
CA PHE A 587 5.49 19.57 61.94
C PHE A 587 6.78 19.86 62.72
N HIS A 588 7.52 20.89 62.32
CA HIS A 588 8.58 21.44 63.18
C HIS A 588 7.94 22.05 64.42
N MET A 589 8.46 21.74 65.60
CA MET A 589 7.94 22.29 66.87
C MET A 589 7.89 23.82 66.85
N ALA A 590 8.93 24.47 66.31
CA ALA A 590 8.98 25.93 66.16
C ALA A 590 7.90 26.50 65.21
N CYS A 591 7.49 25.75 64.18
CA CYS A 591 6.47 26.19 63.23
C CYS A 591 5.05 26.13 63.80
N VAL A 592 4.85 25.37 64.89
CA VAL A 592 3.58 25.22 65.60
C VAL A 592 3.59 25.87 66.99
N GLY A 593 4.67 26.58 67.33
CA GLY A 593 4.80 27.38 68.54
C GLY A 593 5.15 26.59 69.81
N LEU A 594 5.71 25.39 69.67
CA LEU A 594 6.15 24.54 70.78
C LEU A 594 7.66 24.64 71.00
N SER A 595 8.09 24.58 72.26
CA SER A 595 9.49 24.43 72.66
C SER A 595 9.75 23.03 73.21
N ALA A 596 11.03 22.61 73.28
CA ALA A 596 11.42 21.27 73.76
C ALA A 596 11.01 20.97 75.21
N GLU A 597 10.57 21.97 75.97
CA GLU A 597 10.08 21.84 77.34
C GLU A 597 8.55 21.67 77.42
N ASP A 598 7.84 21.86 76.30
CA ASP A 598 6.37 21.85 76.22
C ASP A 598 5.76 20.50 75.83
N ILE A 599 6.58 19.46 75.63
CA ILE A 599 6.14 18.12 75.18
C ILE A 599 6.73 17.05 76.12
N ASN A 600 5.86 16.33 76.84
CA ASN A 600 6.22 15.08 77.51
C ASN A 600 5.94 13.90 76.57
N GLU A 601 6.66 12.78 76.73
CA GLU A 601 6.49 11.56 75.92
C GLU A 601 5.07 10.95 75.95
N ASP A 602 4.20 11.43 76.86
CA ASP A 602 2.82 10.95 77.07
C ASP A 602 1.73 11.97 76.66
N GLU A 603 2.09 13.09 76.01
CA GLU A 603 1.11 14.13 75.60
C GLU A 603 0.90 14.16 74.08
N ASP A 604 -0.32 13.80 73.64
CA ASP A 604 -0.72 13.79 72.22
C ASP A 604 -0.77 15.21 71.64
N TYR A 605 -0.05 15.44 70.54
CA TYR A 605 -0.07 16.73 69.84
C TYR A 605 -1.17 16.77 68.78
N ILE A 606 -2.06 17.78 68.85
CA ILE A 606 -3.12 17.99 67.86
C ILE A 606 -2.91 19.33 67.16
N CYS A 607 -2.67 19.31 65.84
CA CYS A 607 -2.44 20.52 65.06
C CYS A 607 -3.68 21.42 64.98
N ILE A 608 -3.49 22.71 64.66
CA ILE A 608 -4.58 23.71 64.63
C ILE A 608 -5.72 23.36 63.66
N THR A 609 -5.42 22.58 62.62
CA THR A 609 -6.39 22.10 61.64
C THR A 609 -7.24 20.98 62.25
N CYS A 610 -6.63 20.00 62.91
CA CYS A 610 -7.33 18.91 63.56
C CYS A 610 -8.08 19.35 64.82
N SER A 611 -7.56 20.31 65.59
CA SER A 611 -8.23 20.85 66.78
C SER A 611 -9.51 21.62 66.44
N ARG A 612 -9.55 22.26 65.27
CA ARG A 612 -10.76 22.87 64.71
C ARG A 612 -11.79 21.84 64.28
N THR A 613 -11.38 20.67 63.81
CA THR A 613 -12.31 19.60 63.44
C THR A 613 -12.94 18.94 64.69
N THR A 614 -12.15 18.71 65.74
CA THR A 614 -12.64 18.15 67.02
C THR A 614 -13.59 19.05 67.80
N THR A 615 -13.61 20.36 67.53
CA THR A 615 -14.55 21.30 68.17
C THR A 615 -15.92 21.33 67.50
N TYR A 616 -16.04 20.89 66.24
CA TYR A 616 -17.33 20.77 65.55
C TYR A 616 -18.04 19.43 65.79
N GLU A 617 -17.34 18.37 66.18
CA GLU A 617 -17.95 17.06 66.49
C GLU A 617 -18.44 16.91 67.94
N ASN A 618 -18.12 17.86 68.84
CA ASN A 618 -18.56 17.84 70.23
C ASN A 618 -19.89 18.59 70.52
N LEU A 619 -20.62 19.01 69.48
CA LEU A 619 -21.92 19.69 69.60
C LEU A 619 -23.15 18.82 69.30
N ASP A 620 -23.00 17.58 68.80
CA ASP A 620 -24.14 16.71 68.43
C ASP A 620 -24.26 15.40 69.23
N SER A 621 -23.56 15.28 70.35
CA SER A 621 -23.69 14.12 71.25
C SER A 621 -23.89 14.51 72.70
N ARG A 622 -24.97 15.24 73.00
CA ARG A 622 -25.63 15.25 74.33
C ARG A 622 -27.08 15.74 74.25
N SER A 623 -28.00 14.83 74.61
CA SER A 623 -29.39 15.06 75.04
C SER A 623 -30.41 15.42 73.95
N SER A 624 -31.63 14.90 73.87
CA SER A 624 -32.36 13.85 74.60
C SER A 624 -33.69 13.68 73.86
N SER A 625 -34.20 12.46 73.76
CA SER A 625 -35.65 12.24 73.82
C SER A 625 -35.91 10.89 74.50
N PRO A 626 -36.66 10.85 75.60
CA PRO A 626 -36.98 9.60 76.26
C PRO A 626 -38.29 9.00 75.74
N ARG A 627 -38.23 7.68 75.50
CA ARG A 627 -39.29 6.64 75.58
C ARG A 627 -40.56 6.81 74.72
N SER A 628 -40.75 5.99 73.67
CA SER A 628 -41.36 4.63 73.64
C SER A 628 -42.90 4.61 73.72
N PRO A 629 -43.64 3.61 73.18
CA PRO A 629 -43.36 2.71 72.04
C PRO A 629 -44.56 2.49 71.08
N ASP A 630 -44.28 1.74 70.00
CA ASP A 630 -45.10 0.75 69.31
C ASP A 630 -46.33 1.14 68.45
N SER A 631 -46.26 0.79 67.15
CA SER A 631 -47.31 0.09 66.36
C SER A 631 -46.88 -0.06 64.88
N THR A 632 -46.54 -1.29 64.49
CA THR A 632 -46.88 -1.98 63.22
C THR A 632 -47.09 -1.20 61.91
N GLN A 633 -46.18 -1.45 60.93
CA GLN A 633 -46.34 -1.92 59.52
C GLN A 633 -47.66 -1.70 58.72
N PRO A 634 -47.70 -1.82 57.36
CA PRO A 634 -46.64 -2.05 56.35
C PRO A 634 -46.82 -1.30 54.98
N SER A 635 -45.85 -1.49 54.07
CA SER A 635 -45.95 -1.65 52.59
C SER A 635 -46.79 -0.68 51.71
N THR A 636 -46.19 -0.14 50.63
CA THR A 636 -46.45 -0.53 49.22
C THR A 636 -45.80 0.43 48.21
N SER A 637 -45.61 -0.11 47.01
CA SER A 637 -44.96 0.37 45.79
C SER A 637 -45.57 1.61 45.11
N LYS A 638 -44.93 1.98 43.98
CA LYS A 638 -45.41 2.75 42.82
C LYS A 638 -45.38 4.27 42.99
N ASP A 639 -45.17 5.11 41.98
CA ASP A 639 -44.79 5.04 40.56
C ASP A 639 -44.73 6.53 40.14
N ILE A 640 -43.99 6.83 39.07
CA ILE A 640 -44.27 7.90 38.09
C ILE A 640 -44.34 9.35 38.63
N SER A 641 -43.35 10.16 38.26
CA SER A 641 -43.47 11.22 37.22
C SER A 641 -42.09 11.77 36.87
#